data_AF-V4VN43-F1
#
_entry.id   AF-V4VN43-F1
#
_cell.length_a   1.000
_cell.length_b   1.000
_cell.length_c   1.000
_cell.angle_alpha   90.00
_cell.angle_beta   90.00
_cell.angle_gamma   90.00
#
_symmetry.space_group_name_H-M   'P 1'
#
loop_
_entity.id
_entity.type
_entity.pdbx_description
1 polymer ?
#
loop_
_entity_poly.entity_id
_entity_poly.type
_entity_poly.pdbx_seq_one_letter_code
_entity_poly.pdbx_strand_id
1 'polypeptide(L)'
;HNFLSNYVTGFPKESDMKITSGSIKLKVAEGSKDTVLLKNLYLSCDPYMQKRMSKLDTSLFYSFCPGGEFAEGMLIVWNLIILVMPSVTAYAGLYEICSPKKGEYVYVSAASGAVGQLVGQFAKLAGCHVVGSAGSKEKVDLLKNKFGFDDAFNYKEEPDLDVALKRCFPQGIEIYFQNVGGKIFS
;
A
#
# COMPACT_ATOMS: atom_id res chain seq x y z
N HIS A 1 -4.89 -18.42 15.25
CA HIS A 1 -4.50 -17.00 15.16
C HIS A 1 -3.00 -16.88 14.94
N ASN A 2 -2.57 -15.87 14.17
CA ASN A 2 -1.15 -15.58 13.94
C ASN A 2 -0.69 -14.53 14.94
N PHE A 3 0.40 -14.80 15.63
CA PHE A 3 0.99 -13.88 16.61
C PHE A 3 2.41 -13.51 16.20
N LEU A 4 2.78 -12.25 16.44
CA LEU A 4 4.18 -11.84 16.40
C LEU A 4 4.89 -12.46 17.60
N SER A 5 5.93 -13.24 17.32
CA SER A 5 6.66 -14.00 18.35
C SER A 5 7.56 -13.09 19.19
N ASN A 6 8.26 -12.18 18.52
CA ASN A 6 9.16 -11.17 19.08
C ASN A 6 9.19 -9.94 18.15
N TYR A 7 9.67 -8.81 18.65
CA TYR A 7 9.94 -7.66 17.79
C TYR A 7 11.00 -8.01 16.73
N VAL A 8 10.78 -7.53 15.51
CA VAL A 8 11.67 -7.79 14.36
C VAL A 8 12.66 -6.64 14.20
N THR A 9 13.93 -7.00 14.04
CA THR A 9 15.00 -6.11 13.61
C THR A 9 15.44 -6.50 12.19
N GLY A 10 15.25 -5.61 11.22
CA GLY A 10 15.56 -5.87 9.80
C GLY A 10 14.36 -6.37 8.99
N PHE A 11 14.60 -7.18 7.96
CA PHE A 11 13.53 -7.74 7.14
C PHE A 11 12.81 -8.89 7.88
N PRO A 12 11.46 -8.87 7.97
CA PRO A 12 10.70 -9.91 8.63
C PRO A 12 10.80 -11.25 7.90
N LYS A 13 10.84 -12.34 8.67
CA LYS A 13 10.84 -13.71 8.21
C LYS A 13 9.57 -14.42 8.66
N GLU A 14 9.21 -15.49 7.97
CA GLU A 14 8.06 -16.31 8.35
C GLU A 14 8.18 -16.88 9.77
N SER A 15 9.40 -17.20 10.20
CA SER A 15 9.72 -17.66 11.57
C SER A 15 9.40 -16.64 12.67
N ASP A 16 9.23 -15.36 12.31
CA ASP A 16 8.88 -14.32 13.28
C ASP A 16 7.39 -14.38 13.65
N MET A 17 6.57 -15.11 12.87
CA MET A 17 5.15 -15.35 13.11
C MET A 17 4.90 -16.77 13.59
N LYS A 18 4.08 -16.91 14.64
CA LYS A 18 3.65 -18.21 15.16
C LYS A 18 2.19 -18.46 14.84
N ILE A 19 1.91 -19.57 14.16
CA ILE A 19 0.56 -20.08 13.97
C ILE A 19 0.15 -20.81 15.25
N THR A 20 -0.98 -20.42 15.82
CA THR A 20 -1.58 -21.08 16.99
C THR A 20 -3.02 -21.45 16.70
N SER A 21 -3.45 -22.58 17.24
CA SER A 21 -4.85 -23.03 17.19
C SER A 21 -5.45 -22.89 18.58
N GLY A 22 -6.60 -22.23 18.66
CA GLY A 22 -7.35 -22.04 19.89
C GLY A 22 -8.82 -22.33 19.66
N SER A 23 -9.54 -22.69 20.72
CA SER A 23 -10.99 -22.81 20.68
C SER A 23 -11.61 -21.55 21.27
N ILE A 24 -12.46 -20.89 20.50
CA ILE A 24 -13.24 -19.74 20.98
C ILE A 24 -14.68 -20.17 21.24
N LYS A 25 -15.31 -19.62 22.27
CA LYS A 25 -16.75 -19.78 22.47
C LYS A 25 -17.47 -18.85 21.51
N LEU A 26 -18.40 -19.39 20.71
CA LEU A 26 -19.19 -18.61 19.74
C LEU A 26 -20.32 -17.80 20.41
N LYS A 27 -20.04 -17.19 21.55
CA LYS A 27 -20.98 -16.34 22.30
C LYS A 27 -20.22 -15.14 22.85
N VAL A 28 -20.83 -13.97 22.72
CA VAL A 28 -20.35 -12.75 23.37
C VAL A 28 -20.43 -12.95 24.89
N ALA A 29 -19.41 -12.50 25.63
CA ALA A 29 -19.39 -12.63 27.08
C ALA A 29 -20.54 -11.83 27.71
N GLU A 30 -21.22 -12.42 28.69
CA GLU A 30 -22.32 -11.76 29.41
C GLU A 30 -21.78 -10.54 30.16
N GLY A 31 -22.35 -9.37 29.89
CA GLY A 31 -21.93 -8.08 30.47
C GLY A 31 -21.15 -7.16 29.52
N SER A 32 -20.72 -7.65 28.36
CA SER A 32 -20.07 -6.82 27.35
C SER A 32 -21.09 -5.92 26.63
N LYS A 33 -20.96 -4.59 26.78
CA LYS A 33 -21.69 -3.60 25.96
C LYS A 33 -20.94 -3.38 24.64
N ASP A 34 -21.68 -3.22 23.54
CA ASP A 34 -21.15 -2.86 22.22
C ASP A 34 -20.07 -3.80 21.64
N THR A 35 -20.16 -5.11 21.94
CA THR A 35 -19.22 -6.12 21.45
C THR A 35 -19.87 -7.02 20.41
N VAL A 36 -19.17 -7.23 19.28
CA VAL A 36 -19.60 -8.12 18.21
C VAL A 36 -18.56 -9.22 18.03
N LEU A 37 -19.01 -10.48 18.00
CA LEU A 37 -18.15 -11.62 17.65
C LEU A 37 -18.09 -11.78 16.13
N LEU A 38 -16.88 -11.97 15.61
CA LEU A 38 -16.63 -11.91 14.18
C LEU A 38 -15.84 -13.09 13.69
N LYS A 39 -16.23 -13.59 12.52
CA LYS A 39 -15.44 -14.56 11.76
C LYS A 39 -14.68 -13.81 10.68
N ASN A 40 -13.37 -13.68 10.85
CA ASN A 40 -12.52 -13.07 9.82
C ASN A 40 -12.49 -13.96 8.58
N LEU A 41 -12.88 -13.42 7.43
CA LEU A 41 -12.85 -14.13 6.15
C LEU A 41 -11.58 -13.82 5.35
N TYR A 42 -11.08 -12.60 5.45
CA TYR A 42 -9.91 -12.11 4.73
C TYR A 42 -9.03 -11.26 5.64
N LEU A 43 -7.75 -11.17 5.29
CA LEU A 43 -6.71 -10.37 5.95
C LEU A 43 -5.89 -9.68 4.86
N SER A 44 -5.62 -8.40 5.01
CA SER A 44 -4.74 -7.64 4.14
C SER A 44 -3.28 -7.72 4.59
N CYS A 45 -2.36 -7.52 3.64
CA CYS A 45 -0.92 -7.42 3.89
C CYS A 45 -0.39 -6.12 3.29
N ASP A 46 -0.14 -5.11 4.13
CA ASP A 46 0.29 -3.79 3.70
C ASP A 46 1.74 -3.49 4.07
N PRO A 47 2.51 -2.73 3.25
CA PRO A 47 3.90 -2.40 3.53
C PRO A 47 4.14 -1.71 4.89
N TYR A 48 3.18 -0.90 5.36
CA TYR A 48 3.32 -0.22 6.66
C TYR A 48 3.30 -1.19 7.84
N MET A 49 2.69 -2.38 7.70
CA MET A 49 2.61 -3.38 8.77
C MET A 49 4.00 -3.86 9.19
N GLN A 50 4.99 -3.85 8.27
CA GLN A 50 6.38 -4.17 8.58
C GLN A 50 6.94 -3.25 9.67
N LYS A 51 6.68 -1.93 9.61
CA LYS A 51 7.18 -0.98 10.62
C LYS A 51 6.62 -1.28 12.01
N ARG A 52 5.39 -1.81 12.09
CA ARG A 52 4.72 -2.16 13.35
C ARG A 52 5.24 -3.45 13.97
N MET A 53 6.02 -4.25 13.24
CA MET A 53 6.71 -5.43 13.78
C MET A 53 7.98 -5.06 14.56
N SER A 54 8.50 -3.85 14.40
CA SER A 54 9.57 -3.30 15.21
C SER A 54 9.01 -2.52 16.40
N LYS A 55 9.79 -2.38 17.47
CA LYS A 55 9.41 -1.55 18.62
C LYS A 55 9.53 -0.07 18.23
N LEU A 56 8.40 0.59 18.06
CA LEU A 56 8.31 2.02 17.75
C LEU A 56 8.07 2.84 19.03
N ASP A 57 8.88 3.87 19.26
CA ASP A 57 8.73 4.85 20.35
C ASP A 57 7.86 6.07 19.96
N THR A 58 7.17 6.03 18.81
CA THR A 58 6.44 7.19 18.25
C THR A 58 4.92 6.97 18.15
N SER A 59 4.16 8.06 18.22
CA SER A 59 2.70 8.08 18.43
C SER A 59 1.83 7.82 17.19
N LEU A 60 2.39 7.81 15.98
CA LEU A 60 1.59 7.73 14.76
C LEU A 60 1.05 6.31 14.48
N PHE A 61 1.75 5.28 14.95
CA PHE A 61 1.35 3.87 14.77
C PHE A 61 1.75 3.05 16.00
N TYR A 62 0.78 2.36 16.61
CA TYR A 62 1.06 1.44 17.71
C TYR A 62 1.78 0.18 17.20
N SER A 63 2.88 -0.19 17.85
CA SER A 63 3.61 -1.44 17.62
C SER A 63 2.72 -2.66 17.90
N PHE A 64 2.92 -3.76 17.17
CA PHE A 64 2.29 -5.03 17.53
C PHE A 64 2.94 -5.57 18.81
N CYS A 65 2.15 -5.76 19.87
CA CYS A 65 2.65 -6.36 21.11
C CYS A 65 2.95 -7.85 20.89
N PRO A 66 4.20 -8.31 21.07
CA PRO A 66 4.52 -9.73 21.01
C PRO A 66 3.68 -10.52 22.03
N GLY A 67 3.05 -11.60 21.59
CA GLY A 67 2.16 -12.42 22.43
C GLY A 67 0.82 -11.77 22.82
N GLY A 68 0.51 -10.55 22.36
CA GLY A 68 -0.79 -9.91 22.59
C GLY A 68 -1.87 -10.47 21.67
N GLU A 69 -3.04 -10.78 22.22
CA GLU A 69 -4.26 -11.03 21.43
C GLU A 69 -4.66 -9.75 20.71
N PHE A 70 -4.75 -9.83 19.37
CA PHE A 70 -5.35 -8.77 18.58
C PHE A 70 -6.79 -8.59 19.06
N ALA A 71 -7.09 -7.50 19.78
CA ALA A 71 -8.42 -7.24 20.31
C ALA A 71 -9.48 -7.33 19.19
N GLU A 72 -10.38 -8.30 19.31
CA GLU A 72 -11.30 -8.77 18.26
C GLU A 72 -12.29 -7.70 17.76
N GLY A 73 -12.54 -6.62 18.51
CA GLY A 73 -13.39 -5.50 18.09
C GLY A 73 -12.75 -4.52 17.10
N MET A 74 -11.42 -4.56 16.97
CA MET A 74 -10.67 -3.64 16.13
C MET A 74 -10.58 -4.12 14.67
N LEU A 75 -10.98 -5.34 14.36
CA LEU A 75 -10.56 -6.02 13.12
C LEU A 75 -11.47 -5.78 11.90
N ILE A 76 -12.78 -5.53 12.07
CA ILE A 76 -13.66 -5.19 10.93
C ILE A 76 -13.38 -3.79 10.41
N VAL A 77 -13.26 -2.85 11.35
CA VAL A 77 -12.99 -1.45 11.02
C VAL A 77 -11.64 -1.39 10.31
N TRP A 78 -10.65 -2.16 10.75
CA TRP A 78 -9.35 -2.20 10.08
C TRP A 78 -9.40 -2.84 8.67
N ASN A 79 -10.14 -3.92 8.41
CA ASN A 79 -10.20 -4.49 7.05
C ASN A 79 -10.94 -3.59 6.05
N LEU A 80 -12.04 -2.95 6.46
CA LEU A 80 -12.72 -1.94 5.63
C LEU A 80 -11.86 -0.68 5.48
N ILE A 81 -11.23 -0.22 6.56
CA ILE A 81 -10.26 0.89 6.51
C ILE A 81 -9.12 0.55 5.58
N ILE A 82 -8.64 -0.68 5.47
CA ILE A 82 -7.47 -1.01 4.65
C ILE A 82 -7.76 -1.05 3.15
N LEU A 83 -8.98 -1.36 2.70
CA LEU A 83 -9.35 -1.15 1.29
C LEU A 83 -9.63 0.33 1.00
N VAL A 84 -10.17 1.04 1.99
CA VAL A 84 -10.54 2.45 1.90
C VAL A 84 -9.30 3.36 1.99
N MET A 85 -8.28 3.02 2.78
CA MET A 85 -7.16 3.90 3.10
C MET A 85 -6.22 4.12 1.91
N PRO A 86 -5.84 3.11 1.10
CA PRO A 86 -5.12 3.33 -0.15
C PRO A 86 -5.93 4.18 -1.13
N SER A 87 -7.25 3.99 -1.16
CA SER A 87 -8.17 4.75 -2.03
C SER A 87 -8.27 6.21 -1.60
N VAL A 88 -8.44 6.48 -0.31
CA VAL A 88 -8.47 7.83 0.27
C VAL A 88 -7.10 8.50 0.16
N THR A 89 -6.00 7.76 0.35
CA THR A 89 -4.64 8.27 0.18
C THR A 89 -4.37 8.64 -1.28
N ALA A 90 -4.77 7.79 -2.22
CA ALA A 90 -4.65 8.08 -3.65
C ALA A 90 -5.47 9.32 -4.02
N TYR A 91 -6.71 9.42 -3.54
CA TYR A 91 -7.58 10.56 -3.80
C TYR A 91 -7.04 11.86 -3.19
N ALA A 92 -6.76 11.88 -1.89
CA ALA A 92 -6.26 13.06 -1.20
C ALA A 92 -4.89 13.47 -1.73
N GLY A 93 -3.97 12.53 -1.91
CA GLY A 93 -2.64 12.81 -2.45
C GLY A 93 -2.70 13.39 -3.86
N LEU A 94 -3.58 12.86 -4.72
CA LEU A 94 -3.69 13.38 -6.07
C LEU A 94 -4.44 14.72 -6.11
N TYR A 95 -5.66 14.82 -5.59
CA TYR A 95 -6.49 16.01 -5.76
C TYR A 95 -6.15 17.16 -4.80
N GLU A 96 -5.90 16.87 -3.53
CA GLU A 96 -5.64 17.91 -2.52
C GLU A 96 -4.19 18.41 -2.58
N ILE A 97 -3.23 17.53 -2.87
CA ILE A 97 -1.79 17.90 -2.88
C ILE A 97 -1.32 18.24 -4.29
N CYS A 98 -1.60 17.40 -5.28
CA CYS A 98 -1.10 17.61 -6.65
C CYS A 98 -2.03 18.45 -7.53
N SER A 99 -3.34 18.47 -7.23
CA SER A 99 -4.37 19.23 -7.96
C SER A 99 -4.23 19.08 -9.50
N PRO A 100 -4.39 17.85 -10.03
CA PRO A 100 -4.08 17.54 -11.42
C PRO A 100 -4.98 18.32 -12.38
N LYS A 101 -4.37 18.79 -13.47
CA LYS A 101 -5.07 19.42 -14.58
C LYS A 101 -5.03 18.54 -15.81
N LYS A 102 -6.09 18.68 -16.62
CA LYS A 102 -6.19 18.00 -17.91
C LYS A 102 -4.99 18.34 -18.78
N GLY A 103 -4.34 17.30 -19.32
CA GLY A 103 -3.17 17.42 -20.18
C GLY A 103 -1.81 17.41 -19.47
N GLU A 104 -1.76 17.44 -18.14
CA GLU A 104 -0.50 17.35 -17.39
C GLU A 104 0.09 15.93 -17.42
N TYR A 105 1.41 15.83 -17.25
CA TYR A 105 2.14 14.58 -17.19
C TYR A 105 2.35 14.13 -15.74
N VAL A 106 1.85 12.93 -15.45
CA VAL A 106 1.87 12.32 -14.13
C VAL A 106 2.74 11.07 -14.15
N TYR A 107 3.75 11.04 -13.29
CA TYR A 107 4.58 9.87 -13.04
C TYR A 107 4.21 9.22 -11.70
N VAL A 108 3.95 7.90 -11.72
CA VAL A 108 3.64 7.12 -10.53
C VAL A 108 4.71 6.05 -10.32
N SER A 109 5.41 6.13 -9.18
CA SER A 109 6.35 5.07 -8.79
C SER A 109 5.63 3.90 -8.11
N ALA A 110 6.15 2.68 -8.28
CA ALA A 110 5.52 1.44 -7.80
C ALA A 110 4.02 1.37 -8.17
N ALA A 111 3.70 1.73 -9.41
CA ALA A 111 2.34 2.00 -9.87
C ALA A 111 1.41 0.77 -9.83
N SER A 112 1.97 -0.44 -9.77
CA SER A 112 1.19 -1.68 -9.63
C SER A 112 0.76 -2.00 -8.18
N GLY A 113 1.14 -1.16 -7.21
CA GLY A 113 0.71 -1.31 -5.81
C GLY A 113 -0.72 -0.82 -5.56
N ALA A 114 -1.24 -1.09 -4.36
CA ALA A 114 -2.63 -0.78 -3.99
C ALA A 114 -3.00 0.70 -4.15
N VAL A 115 -2.11 1.62 -3.77
CA VAL A 115 -2.29 3.07 -3.93
C VAL A 115 -2.01 3.48 -5.39
N GLY A 116 -0.88 3.06 -5.95
CA GLY A 116 -0.40 3.49 -7.26
C GLY A 116 -1.37 3.19 -8.41
N GLN A 117 -2.03 2.03 -8.37
CA GLN A 117 -3.00 1.66 -9.40
C GLN A 117 -4.23 2.59 -9.40
N LEU A 118 -4.62 3.09 -8.22
CA LEU A 118 -5.75 4.00 -8.06
C LEU A 118 -5.36 5.42 -8.46
N VAL A 119 -4.18 5.88 -8.04
CA VAL A 119 -3.63 7.20 -8.45
C VAL A 119 -3.59 7.31 -9.97
N GLY A 120 -3.07 6.29 -10.66
CA GLY A 120 -3.00 6.32 -12.11
C GLY A 120 -4.37 6.37 -12.77
N GLN A 121 -5.33 5.58 -12.28
CA GLN A 121 -6.70 5.62 -12.78
C GLN A 121 -7.37 6.98 -12.53
N PHE A 122 -7.21 7.57 -11.36
CA PHE A 122 -7.74 8.91 -11.06
C PHE A 122 -7.09 9.99 -11.93
N ALA A 123 -5.78 9.92 -12.17
CA ALA A 123 -5.08 10.83 -13.07
C ALA A 123 -5.55 10.67 -14.52
N LYS A 124 -5.78 9.44 -15.00
CA LYS A 124 -6.39 9.19 -16.32
C LYS A 124 -7.80 9.78 -16.41
N LEU A 125 -8.62 9.62 -15.38
CA LEU A 125 -9.97 10.21 -15.33
C LEU A 125 -9.93 11.76 -15.28
N ALA A 126 -8.90 12.34 -14.66
CA ALA A 126 -8.64 13.79 -14.70
C ALA A 126 -8.14 14.28 -16.08
N GLY A 127 -7.89 13.37 -17.03
CA GLY A 127 -7.44 13.68 -18.38
C GLY A 127 -5.94 13.96 -18.47
N CYS A 128 -5.15 13.45 -17.53
CA CYS A 128 -3.69 13.54 -17.55
C CYS A 128 -3.07 12.42 -18.42
N HIS A 129 -1.81 12.65 -18.81
CA HIS A 129 -0.95 11.63 -19.39
C HIS A 129 -0.18 10.92 -18.28
N VAL A 130 -0.37 9.62 -18.10
CA VAL A 130 0.10 8.88 -16.92
C VAL A 130 1.10 7.81 -17.32
N VAL A 131 2.29 7.86 -16.71
CA VAL A 131 3.32 6.83 -16.84
C VAL A 131 3.63 6.22 -15.49
N GLY A 132 3.76 4.89 -15.44
CA GLY A 132 4.02 4.15 -14.22
C GLY A 132 5.32 3.36 -14.28
N SER A 133 5.98 3.18 -13.14
CA SER A 133 7.07 2.19 -13.01
C SER A 133 6.67 1.01 -12.14
N ALA A 134 7.10 -0.19 -12.54
CA ALA A 134 6.89 -1.42 -11.79
C ALA A 134 8.15 -2.30 -11.81
N GLY A 135 8.18 -3.33 -10.96
CA GLY A 135 9.38 -4.16 -10.74
C GLY A 135 9.40 -5.49 -11.49
N SER A 136 8.48 -5.72 -12.42
CA SER A 136 8.47 -6.87 -13.34
C SER A 136 7.73 -6.54 -14.63
N LYS A 137 8.03 -7.26 -15.71
CA LYS A 137 7.35 -7.11 -17.00
C LYS A 137 5.85 -7.37 -16.91
N GLU A 138 5.40 -8.37 -16.16
CA GLU A 138 3.95 -8.65 -16.05
C GLU A 138 3.20 -7.48 -15.40
N LYS A 139 3.82 -6.81 -14.42
CA LYS A 139 3.24 -5.64 -13.77
C LYS A 139 3.18 -4.43 -14.69
N VAL A 140 4.17 -4.26 -15.56
CA VAL A 140 4.18 -3.24 -16.61
C VAL A 140 3.05 -3.47 -17.60
N ASP A 141 2.91 -4.71 -18.10
CA ASP A 141 1.83 -5.07 -19.02
C ASP A 141 0.46 -4.86 -18.38
N LEU A 142 0.33 -5.16 -17.08
CA LEU A 142 -0.89 -4.96 -16.32
C LEU A 142 -1.24 -3.46 -16.18
N LEU A 143 -0.25 -2.58 -15.98
CA LEU A 143 -0.47 -1.13 -15.94
C LEU A 143 -1.03 -0.58 -17.25
N LYS A 144 -0.43 -0.98 -18.39
CA LYS A 144 -0.84 -0.51 -19.71
C LYS A 144 -2.19 -1.10 -20.13
N ASN A 145 -2.32 -2.42 -20.02
CA ASN A 145 -3.47 -3.12 -20.59
C ASN A 145 -4.71 -3.11 -19.68
N LYS A 146 -4.53 -3.15 -18.35
CA LYS A 146 -5.65 -3.28 -17.41
C LYS A 146 -6.00 -1.96 -16.72
N PHE A 147 -5.00 -1.17 -16.37
CA PHE A 147 -5.20 0.09 -15.65
C PHE A 147 -5.23 1.33 -16.54
N GLY A 148 -4.97 1.18 -17.84
CA GLY A 148 -5.11 2.25 -18.82
C GLY A 148 -4.04 3.33 -18.74
N PHE A 149 -2.86 3.00 -18.21
CA PHE A 149 -1.70 3.89 -18.26
C PHE A 149 -1.26 4.09 -19.71
N ASP A 150 -0.83 5.31 -20.04
CA ASP A 150 -0.35 5.64 -21.39
C ASP A 150 0.98 4.92 -21.67
N ASP A 151 1.85 4.86 -20.66
CA ASP A 151 3.07 4.06 -20.73
C ASP A 151 3.49 3.50 -19.37
N ALA A 152 4.33 2.49 -19.38
CA ALA A 152 4.95 1.96 -18.17
C ALA A 152 6.27 1.24 -18.48
N PHE A 153 7.18 1.23 -17.51
CA PHE A 153 8.49 0.59 -17.66
C PHE A 153 8.91 -0.19 -16.40
N ASN A 154 9.80 -1.18 -16.60
CA ASN A 154 10.35 -1.98 -15.53
C ASN A 154 11.61 -1.30 -14.97
N TYR A 155 11.51 -0.68 -13.78
CA TYR A 155 12.64 0.07 -13.21
C TYR A 155 13.86 -0.81 -12.87
N LYS A 156 13.72 -2.14 -12.86
CA LYS A 156 14.85 -3.06 -12.63
C LYS A 156 15.64 -3.41 -13.88
N GLU A 157 15.04 -3.22 -15.05
CA GLU A 157 15.66 -3.51 -16.34
C GLU A 157 16.28 -2.26 -16.97
N GLU A 158 15.95 -1.08 -16.46
CA GLU A 158 16.53 0.19 -16.91
C GLU A 158 17.90 0.43 -16.23
N PRO A 159 18.98 0.60 -17.02
CA PRO A 159 20.30 0.90 -16.47
C PRO A 159 20.39 2.31 -15.89
N ASP A 160 19.55 3.23 -16.38
CA ASP A 160 19.44 4.61 -15.91
C ASP A 160 17.97 5.06 -15.93
N LEU A 161 17.45 5.41 -14.74
CA LEU A 161 16.08 5.85 -14.56
C LEU A 161 15.82 7.24 -15.18
N ASP A 162 16.82 8.12 -15.20
CA ASP A 162 16.66 9.46 -15.79
C ASP A 162 16.49 9.37 -17.30
N VAL A 163 17.20 8.44 -17.95
CA VAL A 163 17.03 8.18 -19.38
C VAL A 163 15.65 7.61 -19.67
N ALA A 164 15.18 6.66 -18.86
CA ALA A 164 13.84 6.08 -19.00
C ALA A 164 12.74 7.15 -18.81
N LEU A 165 12.88 8.02 -17.82
CA LEU A 165 11.94 9.11 -17.57
C LEU A 165 11.93 10.12 -18.71
N LYS A 166 13.11 10.56 -19.21
CA LYS A 166 13.19 11.48 -20.36
C LYS A 166 12.56 10.89 -21.63
N ARG A 167 12.67 9.57 -21.82
CA ARG A 167 12.04 8.86 -22.96
C ARG A 167 10.51 8.92 -22.88
N CYS A 168 9.94 8.73 -21.69
CA CYS A 168 8.49 8.76 -21.48
C CYS A 168 7.92 10.18 -21.30
N PHE A 169 8.76 11.14 -20.88
CA PHE A 169 8.40 12.51 -20.55
C PHE A 169 9.32 13.53 -21.24
N PRO A 170 9.25 13.66 -22.58
CA PRO A 170 10.09 14.61 -23.31
C PRO A 170 9.79 16.08 -22.93
N GLN A 171 8.61 16.36 -22.40
CA GLN A 171 8.16 17.70 -21.99
C GLN A 171 8.36 17.96 -20.48
N GLY A 172 8.81 16.96 -19.72
CA GLY A 172 8.91 17.02 -18.26
C GLY A 172 7.76 16.31 -17.54
N ILE A 173 7.85 16.30 -16.21
CA ILE A 173 6.88 15.69 -15.31
C ILE A 173 6.31 16.80 -14.44
N GLU A 174 5.01 17.06 -14.53
CA GLU A 174 4.34 18.03 -13.65
C GLU A 174 4.01 17.44 -12.28
N ILE A 175 3.63 16.16 -12.23
CA ILE A 175 3.21 15.50 -10.99
C ILE A 175 4.00 14.21 -10.81
N TYR A 176 4.71 14.11 -9.67
CA TYR A 176 5.39 12.89 -9.26
C TYR A 176 4.74 12.31 -8.00
N PHE A 177 4.08 11.16 -8.14
CA PHE A 177 3.51 10.43 -7.02
C PHE A 177 4.50 9.36 -6.51
N GLN A 178 5.11 9.63 -5.36
CA GLN A 178 6.14 8.78 -4.76
C GLN A 178 5.55 7.76 -3.78
N ASN A 179 5.51 6.48 -4.16
CA ASN A 179 5.12 5.37 -3.25
C ASN A 179 6.32 4.62 -2.66
N VAL A 180 7.50 4.77 -3.27
CA VAL A 180 8.76 4.12 -2.82
C VAL A 180 9.79 5.17 -2.43
N GLY A 181 10.26 5.08 -1.18
CA GLY A 181 11.42 5.83 -0.70
C GLY A 181 12.70 5.06 -1.01
N GLY A 182 13.57 5.63 -1.84
CA GLY A 182 14.83 5.04 -2.30
C GLY A 182 15.42 5.82 -3.47
N LYS A 183 16.67 5.53 -3.87
CA LYS A 183 17.42 6.21 -4.95
C LYS A 183 16.65 6.18 -6.29
N ILE A 184 15.76 7.14 -6.49
CA ILE A 184 15.20 7.51 -7.80
C ILE A 184 15.82 8.84 -8.24
N PHE A 185 16.30 9.65 -7.29
CA PHE A 185 17.13 10.82 -7.53
C PHE A 185 18.37 10.71 -6.62
N SER A 186 19.56 10.59 -7.21
CA SER A 186 20.84 10.81 -6.53
C SER A 186 21.78 11.54 -7.46
#